data_AF-A0A645GN13-F1
#
_entry.id   AF-A0A645GN13-F1
#
_cell.length_a   1.000
_cell.length_b   1.000
_cell.length_c   1.000
_cell.angle_alpha   90.00
_cell.angle_beta   90.00
_cell.angle_gamma   90.00
#
_symmetry.space_group_name_H-M   'P 1'
#
loop_
_entity.id
_entity.type
_entity.pdbx_description
1 polymer ?
#
loop_
_entity_poly.entity_id
_entity_poly.type
_entity_poly.pdbx_seq_one_letter_code
_entity_poly.pdbx_strand_id
1 'polypeptide(L)'
;MAGPVEVRGMLRYSDDNTILDVSGAKRPEPLVTVAFRRMVSVNGDVELRAPVEASVSYQGDSWMLKNEDLGIVISKPDWDSAVQSFHDYFVFLWVHYTQGAVGDFGDEEKEVRETLMSLVV
;
A
#
# COMPACT_ATOMS: atom_id res chain seq x y z
N MET A 1 21.47 -4.89 12.34
CA MET A 1 20.09 -5.39 12.15
C MET A 1 19.89 -5.64 10.68
N ALA A 2 19.48 -6.86 10.30
CA ALA A 2 19.01 -7.13 8.94
C ALA A 2 17.53 -6.73 8.88
N GLY A 3 17.15 -5.96 7.88
CA GLY A 3 15.78 -5.50 7.65
C GLY A 3 15.42 -5.62 6.17
N PRO A 4 14.18 -5.29 5.78
CA PRO A 4 13.78 -5.26 4.38
C PRO A 4 14.74 -4.42 3.55
N VAL A 5 15.11 -4.95 2.38
CA VAL A 5 15.88 -4.22 1.38
C VAL A 5 15.18 -4.35 0.05
N GLU A 6 15.27 -3.30 -0.75
CA GLU A 6 14.86 -3.32 -2.14
C GLU A 6 16.09 -3.30 -3.06
N VAL A 7 15.96 -3.95 -4.21
CA VAL A 7 16.93 -3.89 -5.30
C VAL A 7 16.18 -3.39 -6.52
N ARG A 8 16.67 -2.30 -7.11
CA ARG A 8 16.06 -1.67 -8.29
C ARG A 8 16.94 -1.92 -9.50
N GLY A 9 16.32 -2.25 -10.62
CA GLY A 9 16.98 -2.46 -11.91
C GLY A 9 16.00 -2.20 -13.05
N MET A 10 16.45 -2.47 -14.28
CA MET A 10 15.63 -2.37 -15.48
C MET A 10 15.46 -3.75 -16.08
N LEU A 11 14.20 -4.10 -16.38
CA LEU A 11 13.84 -5.30 -17.12
C LEU A 11 13.48 -4.87 -18.54
N ARG A 12 14.06 -5.54 -19.54
CA ARG A 12 13.64 -5.40 -20.93
C ARG A 12 12.87 -6.64 -21.34
N TYR A 13 11.73 -6.44 -21.96
CA TYR A 13 10.85 -7.50 -22.44
C TYR A 13 10.87 -7.56 -23.97
N SER A 14 10.60 -8.74 -24.51
CA SER A 14 10.22 -8.94 -25.92
C SER A 14 8.73 -8.61 -26.12
N ASP A 15 8.32 -8.56 -27.39
CA ASP A 15 6.93 -8.31 -27.78
C ASP A 15 5.95 -9.38 -27.27
N ASP A 16 6.44 -10.58 -26.93
CA ASP A 16 5.68 -11.67 -26.32
C ASP A 16 5.73 -11.68 -24.78
N ASN A 17 6.20 -10.58 -24.17
CA ASN A 17 6.31 -10.38 -22.72
C ASN A 17 7.32 -11.32 -22.02
N THR A 18 8.30 -11.86 -22.75
CA THR A 18 9.42 -12.61 -22.17
C THR A 18 10.54 -11.68 -21.71
N ILE A 19 11.18 -11.95 -20.57
CA ILE A 19 12.33 -11.16 -20.10
C ILE A 19 13.54 -11.44 -21.00
N LEU A 20 14.02 -10.40 -21.69
CA LEU A 20 15.20 -10.45 -22.56
C LEU A 20 16.50 -10.03 -21.86
N ASP A 21 16.42 -9.07 -20.94
CA ASP A 21 17.59 -8.53 -20.23
C ASP A 21 17.22 -7.99 -18.85
N VAL A 22 18.14 -8.14 -17.90
CA VAL A 22 18.10 -7.52 -16.57
C VAL A 22 19.38 -6.72 -16.39
N SER A 23 19.27 -5.40 -16.39
CA SER A 23 20.43 -4.51 -16.33
C SER A 23 20.23 -3.35 -15.35
N GLY A 24 21.32 -2.66 -15.04
CA GLY A 24 21.29 -1.49 -14.15
C GLY A 24 20.88 -1.80 -12.72
N ALA A 25 21.03 -3.04 -12.25
CA ALA A 25 20.75 -3.42 -10.88
C ALA A 25 21.61 -2.59 -9.91
N LYS A 26 20.94 -1.82 -9.06
CA LYS A 26 21.58 -1.00 -8.03
C LYS A 26 21.93 -1.84 -6.81
N ARG A 27 22.72 -1.26 -5.91
CA ARG A 27 23.00 -1.89 -4.61
C ARG A 27 21.69 -2.03 -3.82
N PRO A 28 21.54 -3.06 -2.97
CA PRO A 28 20.42 -3.14 -2.05
C PRO A 28 20.35 -1.89 -1.17
N GLU A 29 19.16 -1.31 -1.07
CA GLU A 29 18.87 -0.16 -0.21
C GLU A 29 17.79 -0.55 0.81
N PRO A 30 17.82 0.00 2.05
CA PRO A 30 16.78 -0.28 3.03
C PRO A 30 15.39 0.11 2.53
N LEU A 31 14.45 -0.83 2.56
CA LEU A 31 13.04 -0.56 2.26
C LEU A 31 12.33 -0.19 3.57
N VAL A 32 12.26 1.10 3.85
CA VAL A 32 11.66 1.63 5.08
C VAL A 32 10.21 2.10 4.85
N THR A 33 9.91 2.53 3.64
CA THR A 33 8.60 3.08 3.27
C THR A 33 8.26 2.67 1.84
N VAL A 34 6.98 2.45 1.57
CA VAL A 34 6.44 2.27 0.22
C VAL A 34 5.31 3.28 0.00
N ALA A 35 5.21 3.83 -1.20
CA ALA A 35 4.21 4.83 -1.56
C ALA A 35 3.28 4.30 -2.65
N PHE A 36 1.99 4.21 -2.36
CA PHE A 36 0.97 3.73 -3.29
C PHE A 36 0.22 4.90 -3.90
N ARG A 37 0.11 4.94 -5.23
CA ARG A 37 -0.67 5.96 -5.98
C ARG A 37 -2.06 5.48 -6.39
N ARG A 38 -2.34 4.21 -6.18
CA ARG A 38 -3.57 3.53 -6.58
C ARG A 38 -3.76 2.36 -5.64
N MET A 39 -4.99 2.17 -5.16
CA MET A 39 -5.36 1.06 -4.29
C MET A 39 -6.26 0.11 -5.07
N VAL A 40 -5.79 -1.12 -5.23
CA VAL A 40 -6.45 -2.13 -6.07
C VAL A 40 -7.00 -3.24 -5.18
N SER A 41 -8.31 -3.39 -5.18
CA SER A 41 -9.03 -4.44 -4.46
C SER A 41 -10.05 -5.13 -5.37
N VAL A 42 -10.51 -6.30 -4.95
CA VAL A 42 -11.66 -7.00 -5.56
C VAL A 42 -12.93 -6.15 -5.55
N ASN A 43 -13.06 -5.24 -4.58
CA ASN A 43 -14.25 -4.39 -4.40
C ASN A 43 -14.18 -3.09 -5.22
N GLY A 44 -13.07 -2.85 -5.91
CA GLY A 44 -12.88 -1.65 -6.69
C GLY A 44 -11.46 -1.15 -6.66
N ASP A 45 -11.24 -0.20 -7.54
CA ASP A 45 -9.96 0.44 -7.73
C ASP A 45 -10.10 1.93 -7.43
N VAL A 46 -9.16 2.45 -6.63
CA VAL A 46 -9.19 3.82 -6.13
C VAL A 46 -7.91 4.53 -6.55
N GLU A 47 -8.05 5.53 -7.40
CA GLU A 47 -6.97 6.43 -7.78
C GLU A 47 -6.78 7.52 -6.72
N LEU A 48 -5.52 7.84 -6.41
CA LEU A 48 -5.17 8.76 -5.33
C LEU A 48 -4.57 10.06 -5.88
N ARG A 49 -5.03 11.20 -5.34
CA ARG A 49 -4.49 12.54 -5.60
C ARG A 49 -3.05 12.67 -5.11
N ALA A 50 -2.76 12.06 -3.96
CA ALA A 50 -1.45 12.01 -3.35
C ALA A 50 -1.10 10.57 -2.95
N PRO A 51 0.18 10.16 -2.98
CA PRO A 51 0.56 8.82 -2.56
C PRO A 51 0.21 8.57 -1.09
N VAL A 52 -0.37 7.41 -0.80
CA VAL A 52 -0.52 6.91 0.56
C VAL A 52 0.72 6.10 0.91
N GLU A 53 1.42 6.52 1.94
CA GLU A 53 2.66 5.89 2.38
C GLU A 53 2.40 4.83 3.44
N ALA A 54 3.13 3.72 3.39
CA ALA A 54 3.17 2.71 4.43
C ALA A 54 4.61 2.52 4.89
N SER A 55 4.84 2.58 6.20
CA SER A 55 6.08 2.12 6.79
C SER A 55 6.20 0.60 6.64
N VAL A 56 7.39 0.13 6.31
CA VAL A 56 7.70 -1.27 6.01
C VAL A 56 8.62 -1.81 7.09
N SER A 57 8.29 -2.98 7.63
CA SER A 57 9.21 -3.74 8.46
C SER A 57 9.02 -5.25 8.29
N TYR A 58 10.00 -6.03 8.72
CA TYR A 58 9.91 -7.50 8.76
C TYR A 58 10.22 -7.96 10.18
N GLN A 59 9.24 -8.52 10.87
CA GLN A 59 9.36 -8.95 12.26
C GLN A 59 8.61 -10.26 12.48
N GLY A 60 9.21 -11.19 13.22
CA GLY A 60 8.58 -12.47 13.57
C GLY A 60 8.14 -13.29 12.35
N ASP A 61 8.99 -13.35 11.32
CA ASP A 61 8.69 -14.02 10.04
C ASP A 61 7.44 -13.49 9.32
N SER A 62 7.19 -12.19 9.43
CA SER A 62 6.08 -11.53 8.74
C SER A 62 6.45 -10.13 8.27
N TRP A 63 5.95 -9.78 7.09
CA TRP A 63 5.93 -8.44 6.53
C TRP A 63 4.86 -7.61 7.23
N MET A 64 5.28 -6.42 7.67
CA MET A 64 4.45 -5.46 8.36
C MET A 64 4.35 -4.18 7.53
N LEU A 65 3.13 -3.75 7.23
CA LEU A 65 2.83 -2.46 6.60
C LEU A 65 1.97 -1.64 7.54
N LYS A 66 2.38 -0.39 7.80
CA LYS A 66 1.60 0.52 8.67
C LYS A 66 1.45 1.90 8.07
N ASN A 67 0.23 2.44 8.12
CA ASN A 67 -0.07 3.84 7.90
C ASN A 67 -0.77 4.37 9.16
N GLU A 68 -0.10 5.28 9.87
CA GLU A 68 -0.58 5.79 11.16
C GLU A 68 -1.79 6.70 10.99
N ASP A 69 -1.78 7.57 9.97
CA ASP A 69 -2.85 8.54 9.67
C ASP A 69 -4.22 7.87 9.46
N LEU A 70 -4.22 6.67 8.85
CA LEU A 70 -5.42 5.89 8.55
C LEU A 70 -5.64 4.73 9.52
N GLY A 71 -4.77 4.58 10.55
CA GLY A 71 -4.85 3.47 11.51
C GLY A 71 -4.69 2.08 10.88
N ILE A 72 -4.02 1.96 9.73
CA ILE A 72 -3.83 0.70 9.02
C ILE A 72 -2.61 -0.03 9.59
N VAL A 73 -2.80 -1.28 10.02
CA VAL A 73 -1.71 -2.17 10.45
C VAL A 73 -1.93 -3.57 9.87
N ILE A 74 -1.05 -3.99 8.97
CA ILE A 74 -1.11 -5.28 8.28
C ILE A 74 0.09 -6.13 8.67
N SER A 75 -0.14 -7.43 8.86
CA SER A 75 0.88 -8.45 9.11
C SER A 75 0.61 -9.68 8.24
N LYS A 76 1.54 -10.06 7.36
CA LYS A 76 1.40 -11.19 6.43
C LYS A 76 2.73 -11.92 6.23
N PRO A 77 2.71 -13.23 5.90
CA PRO A 77 3.93 -14.02 5.76
C PRO A 77 4.79 -13.61 4.54
N ASP A 78 4.18 -13.03 3.50
CA ASP A 78 4.84 -12.62 2.27
C ASP A 78 4.47 -11.18 1.86
N TRP A 79 5.31 -10.59 1.02
CA TRP A 79 5.20 -9.20 0.58
C TRP A 79 3.91 -8.94 -0.21
N ASP A 80 3.59 -9.81 -1.16
CA ASP A 80 2.45 -9.62 -2.06
C ASP A 80 1.14 -9.67 -1.27
N SER A 81 1.01 -10.63 -0.36
CA SER A 81 -0.12 -10.71 0.57
C SER A 81 -0.22 -9.49 1.49
N ALA A 82 0.91 -8.95 1.95
CA ALA A 82 0.93 -7.74 2.77
C ALA A 82 0.40 -6.53 1.99
N VAL A 83 0.92 -6.31 0.78
CA VAL A 83 0.48 -5.22 -0.11
C VAL A 83 -0.99 -5.36 -0.47
N GLN A 84 -1.44 -6.55 -0.87
CA GLN A 84 -2.84 -6.78 -1.22
C GLN A 84 -3.77 -6.52 -0.02
N SER A 85 -3.41 -7.01 1.17
CA SER A 85 -4.21 -6.79 2.38
C SER A 85 -4.24 -5.31 2.79
N PHE A 86 -3.16 -4.57 2.54
CA PHE A 86 -3.13 -3.12 2.75
C PHE A 86 -4.08 -2.39 1.80
N HIS A 87 -4.06 -2.73 0.51
CA HIS A 87 -4.99 -2.20 -0.48
C HIS A 87 -6.45 -2.52 -0.14
N ASP A 88 -6.74 -3.79 0.19
CA ASP A 88 -8.10 -4.22 0.54
C ASP A 88 -8.64 -3.47 1.76
N TYR A 89 -7.79 -3.26 2.78
CA TYR A 89 -8.22 -2.54 3.97
C TYR A 89 -8.40 -1.04 3.70
N PHE A 90 -7.54 -0.42 2.90
CA PHE A 90 -7.76 0.96 2.45
C PHE A 90 -9.11 1.09 1.71
N VAL A 91 -9.38 0.22 0.73
CA VAL A 91 -10.62 0.27 -0.05
C VAL A 91 -11.83 0.03 0.83
N PHE A 92 -11.73 -0.87 1.81
CA PHE A 92 -12.75 -1.05 2.83
C PHE A 92 -13.04 0.25 3.60
N LEU A 93 -12.01 0.92 4.12
CA LEU A 93 -12.17 2.20 4.84
C LEU A 93 -12.81 3.27 3.95
N TRP A 94 -12.35 3.39 2.71
CA TRP A 94 -12.93 4.31 1.72
C TRP A 94 -14.44 4.05 1.53
N VAL A 95 -14.82 2.82 1.18
CA VAL A 95 -16.23 2.48 0.95
C VAL A 95 -17.06 2.70 2.23
N HIS A 96 -16.54 2.29 3.39
CA HIS A 96 -17.24 2.41 4.66
C HIS A 96 -17.52 3.88 5.04
N TYR A 97 -16.49 4.74 5.00
CA TYR A 97 -16.60 6.11 5.50
C TYR A 97 -17.10 7.13 4.46
N THR A 98 -17.02 6.84 3.15
CA THR A 98 -17.41 7.80 2.12
C THR A 98 -18.62 7.39 1.29
N GLN A 99 -18.88 6.08 1.16
CA GLN A 99 -20.02 5.55 0.39
C GLN A 99 -21.11 4.92 1.26
N GLY A 100 -20.81 4.60 2.53
CA GLY A 100 -21.76 4.09 3.50
C GLY A 100 -22.82 5.12 3.92
N ALA A 101 -23.93 4.63 4.49
CA ALA A 101 -24.95 5.49 5.08
C ALA A 101 -24.31 6.30 6.23
N VAL A 102 -24.33 7.63 6.11
CA VAL A 102 -23.79 8.56 7.11
C VAL A 102 -24.60 8.39 8.41
N GLY A 103 -24.11 7.55 9.32
CA GLY A 103 -24.56 7.52 10.70
C GLY A 103 -23.95 8.69 11.49
N ASP A 104 -24.30 8.78 12.78
CA ASP A 104 -23.59 9.66 13.72
C ASP A 104 -22.18 9.08 13.95
N PHE A 105 -21.24 9.48 13.10
CA PHE A 105 -19.83 9.20 13.29
C PHE A 105 -19.31 9.92 14.54
N GLY A 106 -18.49 9.21 15.32
CA GLY A 106 -17.64 9.83 16.34
C GLY A 106 -16.60 10.77 15.72
N ASP A 107 -15.91 11.54 16.56
CA ASP A 107 -14.96 12.55 16.04
C ASP A 107 -13.74 11.91 15.35
N GLU A 108 -13.23 10.78 15.85
CA GLU A 108 -12.15 10.01 15.18
C GLU A 108 -12.55 9.51 13.79
N GLU A 109 -13.80 9.05 13.63
CA GLU A 109 -14.33 8.54 12.36
C GLU A 109 -14.50 9.67 11.33
N LYS A 110 -14.84 10.89 11.79
CA LYS A 110 -14.88 12.08 10.93
C LYS A 110 -13.48 12.47 10.45
N GLU A 111 -12.48 12.44 11.32
CA GLU A 111 -11.09 12.75 10.94
C GLU A 111 -10.56 11.77 9.89
N VAL A 112 -10.81 10.46 10.06
CA VAL A 112 -10.45 9.44 9.06
C VAL A 112 -11.18 9.69 7.74
N ARG A 113 -12.47 10.03 7.78
CA ARG A 113 -13.26 10.34 6.59
C ARG A 113 -12.72 11.56 5.84
N GLU A 114 -12.44 12.65 6.54
CA GLU A 114 -11.89 13.87 5.94
C GLU A 114 -10.53 13.60 5.29
N THR A 115 -9.68 12.83 5.98
CA THR A 115 -8.39 12.38 5.46
C THR A 115 -8.57 11.58 4.17
N LEU A 116 -9.45 10.58 4.16
CA LEU A 116 -9.74 9.76 2.97
C LEU A 116 -10.27 10.60 1.80
N MET A 117 -11.19 11.54 2.06
CA MET A 117 -11.73 12.42 1.01
C MET A 117 -10.68 13.38 0.43
N SER A 118 -9.64 13.73 1.18
CA SER A 118 -8.52 14.53 0.68
C SER A 118 -7.57 13.74 -0.23
N LEU A 119 -7.51 12.42 -0.06
CA LEU A 119 -6.56 11.53 -0.73
C LEU A 119 -7.07 10.97 -2.06
N VAL A 120 -8.38 10.80 -2.22
CA VAL A 120 -8.99 10.15 -3.40
C VAL A 120 -9.40 11.17 -4.46
N VAL A 121 -9.24 10.83 -5.74
CA VAL A 121 -9.63 11.68 -6.88
C VAL A 121 -11.14 11.87 -6.97
#